data_AF-A0A4R0YDD7-F1
#
_entry.id   AF-A0A4R0YDD7-F1
#
_cell.length_a   1.000
_cell.length_b   1.000
_cell.length_c   1.000
_cell.angle_alpha   90.00
_cell.angle_beta   90.00
_cell.angle_gamma   90.00
#
_symmetry.space_group_name_H-M   'P 1'
#
loop_
_entity.id
_entity.type
_entity.pdbx_description
1 polymer ?
#
loop_
_entity_poly.entity_id
_entity_poly.type
_entity_poly.pdbx_seq_one_letter_code
_entity_poly.pdbx_strand_id
1 'polypeptide(L)'
;MAARKDTFDERRTDAAAARQKLLERFKARPPADAPEVIARLEAQKAQGEARRQREAAAAQRAAEKAAALAAEKAAEEAAKKAAALAAAANAAQEARRRTAAMLAAQKAERDARIAEKKKRR
;
A
#
# COMPACT_ATOMS: atom_id res chain seq x y z
N MET A 1 9.01 19.06 -52.19
CA MET A 1 7.73 19.00 -51.46
C MET A 1 6.59 18.92 -52.47
N ALA A 2 5.96 17.76 -52.67
CA ALA A 2 4.83 17.63 -53.58
C ALA A 2 3.53 17.84 -52.80
N ALA A 3 2.87 18.98 -53.04
CA ALA A 3 1.58 19.31 -52.46
C ALA A 3 0.47 18.48 -53.12
N ARG A 4 -0.39 17.90 -52.27
CA ARG A 4 -1.57 17.12 -52.64
C ARG A 4 -2.49 17.93 -53.56
N LYS A 5 -2.77 17.41 -54.75
CA LYS A 5 -4.02 17.72 -55.46
C LYS A 5 -4.97 16.56 -55.22
N ASP A 6 -5.53 16.54 -54.02
CA ASP A 6 -6.80 15.85 -53.76
C ASP A 6 -7.84 16.62 -54.57
N THR A 7 -8.21 16.11 -55.75
CA THR A 7 -9.26 16.74 -56.53
C THR A 7 -10.60 16.51 -55.84
N PHE A 8 -11.51 17.47 -55.95
CA PHE A 8 -12.85 17.36 -55.35
C PHE A 8 -13.56 16.06 -55.79
N ASP A 9 -13.34 15.66 -57.04
CA ASP A 9 -13.90 14.44 -57.61
C ASP A 9 -13.34 13.17 -56.97
N GLU A 10 -12.04 13.10 -56.68
CA GLU A 10 -11.43 11.97 -55.94
C GLU A 10 -12.03 11.83 -54.54
N ARG A 11 -12.23 12.95 -53.83
CA ARG A 11 -12.90 12.92 -52.51
C ARG A 11 -14.34 12.44 -52.60
N ARG A 12 -15.04 12.83 -53.67
CA ARG A 12 -16.43 12.41 -53.91
C ARG A 12 -16.50 10.92 -54.24
N THR A 13 -15.58 10.40 -55.05
CA THR A 13 -15.52 8.97 -55.38
C THR A 13 -15.14 8.14 -54.17
N ASP A 14 -14.18 8.60 -53.36
CA ASP A 14 -13.75 7.91 -52.14
C ASP A 14 -14.87 7.87 -51.10
N ALA A 15 -15.59 8.97 -50.92
CA ALA A 15 -16.75 9.02 -50.05
C ALA A 15 -17.87 8.08 -50.53
N ALA A 16 -18.11 7.99 -51.84
CA ALA A 16 -19.09 7.07 -52.41
C ALA A 16 -18.67 5.60 -52.20
N ALA A 17 -17.40 5.27 -52.46
CA ALA A 17 -16.83 3.95 -52.23
C ALA A 17 -16.86 3.55 -50.75
N ALA A 18 -16.57 4.48 -49.83
CA ALA A 18 -16.65 4.25 -48.40
C ALA A 18 -18.10 3.97 -47.94
N ARG A 19 -19.07 4.72 -48.46
CA ARG A 19 -20.50 4.49 -48.19
C ARG A 19 -20.97 3.14 -48.71
N GLN A 20 -20.56 2.76 -49.93
CA GLN A 20 -20.86 1.44 -50.48
C GLN A 20 -20.26 0.31 -49.61
N LYS A 21 -18.98 0.43 -49.24
CA LYS A 21 -18.33 -0.54 -48.32
C LYS A 21 -19.03 -0.64 -46.98
N LEU A 22 -19.51 0.46 -46.40
CA LEU A 22 -20.27 0.43 -45.14
C LEU A 22 -21.61 -0.28 -45.30
N LEU A 23 -22.33 -0.04 -46.40
CA LEU A 23 -23.59 -0.71 -46.69
C LEU A 23 -23.41 -2.21 -46.95
N GLU A 24 -22.37 -2.59 -47.68
CA GLU A 24 -22.00 -4.00 -47.89
C GLU A 24 -21.69 -4.70 -46.57
N ARG A 25 -20.91 -4.07 -45.69
CA ARG A 25 -20.63 -4.60 -44.34
C ARG A 25 -21.88 -4.70 -43.47
N PHE A 26 -22.81 -3.77 -43.61
CA PHE A 26 -24.08 -3.81 -42.89
C PHE A 26 -24.98 -4.96 -43.37
N LYS A 27 -25.10 -5.14 -44.69
CA LYS A 27 -25.85 -6.24 -45.31
C LYS A 27 -25.24 -7.61 -45.02
N ALA A 28 -23.91 -7.70 -44.98
CA ALA A 28 -23.19 -8.94 -44.68
C ALA A 28 -23.15 -9.29 -43.18
N ARG A 29 -23.65 -8.40 -42.30
CA ARG A 29 -23.63 -8.64 -40.86
C ARG A 29 -24.70 -9.69 -40.50
N PRO A 30 -24.33 -10.76 -39.77
CA PRO A 30 -25.32 -11.73 -39.32
C PRO A 30 -26.35 -11.06 -38.40
N PRO A 31 -27.62 -11.50 -38.44
CA PRO A 31 -28.67 -10.98 -37.57
C PRO A 31 -28.34 -11.24 -36.10
N ALA A 32 -28.89 -10.42 -35.21
CA ALA A 32 -28.63 -10.52 -33.77
C ALA A 32 -29.03 -11.89 -33.19
N ASP A 33 -30.05 -12.50 -33.76
CA ASP A 33 -30.58 -13.81 -33.36
C ASP A 33 -29.86 -14.98 -34.03
N ALA A 34 -28.82 -14.72 -34.84
CA ALA A 34 -28.00 -15.78 -35.39
C ALA A 34 -27.29 -16.53 -34.26
N PRO A 35 -27.29 -17.89 -34.28
CA PRO A 35 -26.74 -18.69 -33.18
C PRO A 35 -25.26 -18.38 -32.91
N GLU A 36 -24.49 -18.05 -33.93
CA GLU A 36 -23.08 -17.66 -33.80
C GLU A 36 -22.90 -16.32 -33.05
N VAL A 37 -23.80 -15.37 -33.27
CA VAL A 37 -23.77 -14.06 -32.60
C VAL A 37 -24.15 -14.23 -31.14
N ILE A 38 -25.18 -15.02 -30.85
CA ILE A 38 -25.59 -15.36 -29.48
C ILE A 38 -24.44 -16.05 -28.74
N ALA A 39 -23.86 -17.10 -29.32
CA ALA A 39 -22.75 -17.83 -28.73
C ALA A 39 -21.55 -16.92 -28.43
N ARG A 40 -21.24 -15.98 -29.33
CA ARG A 40 -20.17 -14.99 -29.13
C ARG A 40 -20.48 -14.02 -27.99
N LEU A 41 -21.72 -13.58 -27.85
CA LEU A 41 -22.14 -12.69 -26.76
C LEU A 41 -22.12 -13.42 -25.42
N GLU A 42 -22.60 -14.66 -25.36
CA GLU A 42 -22.53 -15.50 -24.16
C GLU A 42 -21.08 -15.78 -23.74
N ALA A 43 -20.19 -16.08 -24.69
CA ALA A 43 -18.77 -16.27 -24.42
C ALA A 43 -18.13 -14.98 -23.85
N GLN A 44 -18.47 -13.81 -24.39
CA GLN A 44 -17.97 -12.53 -23.85
C GLN A 44 -18.51 -12.24 -22.45
N LYS A 45 -19.80 -12.53 -22.19
CA LYS A 45 -20.40 -12.40 -20.86
C LYS A 45 -19.70 -13.31 -19.85
N ALA A 46 -19.52 -14.59 -20.18
CA ALA A 46 -18.84 -15.56 -19.34
C ALA A 46 -17.38 -15.15 -19.04
N GLN A 47 -16.65 -14.65 -20.05
CA GLN A 47 -15.31 -14.11 -19.84
C GLN A 47 -15.29 -12.87 -18.95
N GLY A 48 -16.26 -11.96 -19.13
CA GLY A 48 -16.41 -10.77 -18.30
C GLY A 48 -16.71 -11.11 -16.84
N GLU A 49 -17.61 -12.05 -16.60
CA GLU A 49 -17.95 -12.56 -15.27
C GLU A 49 -16.75 -13.26 -14.61
N ALA A 50 -16.04 -14.11 -15.35
CA ALA A 50 -14.84 -14.77 -14.83
C ALA A 50 -13.75 -13.76 -14.44
N ARG A 51 -13.57 -12.68 -15.21
CA ARG A 51 -12.64 -11.59 -14.85
C ARG A 51 -13.09 -10.87 -13.59
N ARG A 52 -14.36 -10.47 -13.51
CA ARG A 52 -14.92 -9.80 -12.33
C ARG A 52 -14.78 -10.65 -11.06
N GLN A 53 -15.02 -11.96 -11.16
CA GLN A 53 -14.84 -12.88 -10.03
C GLN A 53 -13.38 -12.95 -9.57
N ARG A 54 -12.43 -13.04 -10.52
CA ARG A 54 -10.99 -13.05 -10.19
C ARG A 54 -10.54 -11.74 -9.55
N GLU A 55 -10.98 -10.61 -10.08
CA GLU A 55 -10.67 -9.29 -9.54
C GLU A 55 -11.26 -9.09 -8.14
N ALA A 56 -12.51 -9.51 -7.92
CA ALA A 56 -13.14 -9.46 -6.60
C ALA A 56 -12.39 -10.33 -5.58
N ALA A 57 -12.02 -11.56 -5.95
CA ALA A 57 -11.24 -12.45 -5.08
C ALA A 57 -9.83 -11.91 -4.81
N ALA A 58 -9.19 -11.29 -5.81
CA ALA A 58 -7.89 -10.66 -5.65
C ALA A 58 -7.96 -9.44 -4.72
N ALA A 59 -9.01 -8.63 -4.84
CA ALA A 59 -9.25 -7.47 -3.99
C ALA A 59 -9.47 -7.88 -2.53
N GLN A 60 -10.25 -8.93 -2.28
CA GLN A 60 -10.46 -9.48 -0.93
C GLN A 60 -9.13 -9.94 -0.31
N ARG A 61 -8.35 -10.75 -1.05
CA ARG A 61 -7.02 -11.20 -0.57
C ARG A 61 -6.05 -10.05 -0.34
N ALA A 62 -6.09 -9.01 -1.17
CA ALA A 62 -5.25 -7.82 -0.98
C ALA A 62 -5.66 -7.05 0.28
N ALA A 63 -6.96 -6.89 0.54
CA ALA A 63 -7.48 -6.25 1.74
C ALA A 63 -7.11 -7.04 3.00
N GLU A 64 -7.25 -8.37 2.99
CA GLU A 64 -6.84 -9.25 4.09
C GLU A 64 -5.34 -9.13 4.39
N LYS A 65 -4.49 -9.17 3.37
CA LYS A 65 -3.03 -9.01 3.53
C LYS A 65 -2.68 -7.62 4.06
N ALA A 66 -3.33 -6.57 3.56
CA ALA A 66 -3.10 -5.21 4.04
C ALA A 66 -3.50 -5.07 5.52
N ALA A 67 -4.61 -5.67 5.93
CA ALA A 67 -5.04 -5.68 7.32
C ALA A 67 -4.07 -6.46 8.23
N ALA A 68 -3.60 -7.62 7.78
CA ALA A 68 -2.62 -8.42 8.53
C ALA A 68 -1.29 -7.66 8.72
N LEU A 69 -0.77 -7.06 7.66
CA LEU A 69 0.46 -6.25 7.72
C LEU A 69 0.30 -5.00 8.60
N ALA A 70 -0.88 -4.38 8.59
CA ALA A 70 -1.16 -3.25 9.47
C ALA A 70 -1.19 -3.66 10.94
N ALA A 71 -1.80 -4.82 11.24
CA ALA A 71 -1.83 -5.37 12.59
C ALA A 71 -0.42 -5.76 13.09
N GLU A 72 0.39 -6.38 12.24
CA GLU A 72 1.79 -6.73 12.56
C GLU A 72 2.61 -5.48 12.89
N LYS A 73 2.56 -4.46 12.02
CA LYS A 73 3.25 -3.18 12.26
C LYS A 73 2.78 -2.51 13.54
N ALA A 74 1.47 -2.52 13.82
CA ALA A 74 0.95 -1.97 15.06
C ALA A 74 1.47 -2.71 16.29
N ALA A 75 1.57 -4.05 16.23
CA ALA A 75 2.13 -4.86 17.29
C ALA A 75 3.64 -4.61 17.49
N GLU A 76 4.41 -4.52 16.41
CA GLU A 76 5.83 -4.18 16.47
C GLU A 76 6.07 -2.79 17.09
N GLU A 77 5.31 -1.78 16.66
CA GLU A 77 5.44 -0.43 17.21
C GLU A 77 5.02 -0.37 18.68
N ALA A 78 3.98 -1.12 19.09
CA ALA A 78 3.61 -1.26 20.49
C ALA A 78 4.72 -1.94 21.31
N ALA A 79 5.33 -3.01 20.78
CA ALA A 79 6.43 -3.71 21.42
C ALA A 79 7.67 -2.82 21.56
N LYS A 80 8.05 -2.06 20.52
CA LYS A 80 9.14 -1.10 20.57
C LYS A 80 8.91 -0.02 21.62
N LYS A 81 7.68 0.55 21.68
CA LYS A 81 7.32 1.55 22.69
C LYS A 81 7.37 0.96 24.11
N ALA A 82 6.86 -0.25 24.31
CA ALA A 82 6.92 -0.92 25.61
C ALA A 82 8.38 -1.18 26.03
N ALA A 83 9.23 -1.66 25.12
CA ALA A 83 10.66 -1.87 25.37
C ALA A 83 11.38 -0.56 25.70
N ALA A 84 11.09 0.53 24.98
CA ALA A 84 11.68 1.84 25.25
C ALA A 84 11.28 2.39 26.63
N LEU A 85 10.02 2.23 27.02
CA LEU A 85 9.54 2.63 28.35
C LEU A 85 10.19 1.80 29.47
N ALA A 86 10.31 0.49 29.28
CA ALA A 86 10.98 -0.39 30.23
C ALA A 86 12.48 -0.04 30.37
N ALA A 87 13.16 0.21 29.25
CA ALA A 87 14.56 0.63 29.25
C ALA A 87 14.75 1.99 29.96
N ALA A 88 13.86 2.96 29.69
CA ALA A 88 13.90 4.26 30.36
C ALA A 88 13.63 4.14 31.88
N ALA A 89 12.68 3.29 32.29
CA ALA A 89 12.41 3.04 33.70
C ALA A 89 13.61 2.40 34.42
N ASN A 90 14.25 1.41 33.79
CA ASN A 90 15.46 0.77 34.33
C ASN A 90 16.62 1.77 34.44
N ALA A 91 16.87 2.56 33.41
CA ALA A 91 17.91 3.58 33.42
C ALA A 91 17.68 4.63 34.53
N ALA A 92 16.43 5.05 34.74
CA ALA A 92 16.09 5.97 35.82
C ALA A 92 16.31 5.35 37.21
N GLN A 93 15.98 4.07 37.40
CA GLN A 93 16.24 3.36 38.65
C GLN A 93 17.73 3.19 38.93
N GLU A 94 18.52 2.84 37.91
CA GLU A 94 19.97 2.76 38.04
C GLU A 94 20.59 4.12 38.38
N ALA A 95 20.16 5.20 37.71
CA ALA A 95 20.63 6.54 38.01
C ALA A 95 20.34 6.92 39.48
N ARG A 96 19.13 6.62 39.97
CA ARG A 96 18.76 6.83 41.38
C ARG A 96 19.63 6.01 42.35
N ARG A 97 19.92 4.76 42.02
CA ARG A 97 20.80 3.91 42.84
C ARG A 97 22.23 4.46 42.88
N ARG A 98 22.76 4.90 41.74
CA ARG A 98 24.10 5.50 41.64
C ARG A 98 24.18 6.80 42.44
N THR A 99 23.20 7.69 42.31
CA THR A 99 23.19 8.95 43.08
C THR A 99 23.05 8.69 44.58
N ALA A 100 22.17 7.76 44.99
CA ALA A 100 22.04 7.37 46.39
C ALA A 100 23.35 6.80 46.96
N ALA A 101 24.05 5.95 46.20
CA ALA A 101 25.34 5.39 46.60
C ALA A 101 26.42 6.47 46.76
N MET A 102 26.48 7.44 45.85
CA MET A 102 27.43 8.55 45.95
C MET A 102 27.16 9.43 47.18
N LEU A 103 25.91 9.77 47.45
CA LEU A 103 25.54 10.57 48.62
C LEU A 103 25.84 9.83 49.93
N ALA A 104 25.60 8.50 49.97
CA ALA A 104 25.94 7.67 51.12
C ALA A 104 27.46 7.64 51.37
N ALA A 105 28.27 7.49 50.31
CA ALA A 105 29.73 7.52 50.40
C ALA A 105 30.24 8.87 50.95
N GLN A 106 29.75 9.99 50.40
CA GLN A 106 30.12 11.34 50.87
C GLN A 106 29.74 11.57 52.34
N LYS A 107 28.58 11.04 52.77
CA LYS A 107 28.16 11.12 54.17
C LYS A 107 29.10 10.30 55.06
N ALA A 108 29.43 9.07 54.68
CA ALA A 108 30.36 8.23 55.45
C ALA A 108 31.74 8.90 55.61
N GLU A 109 32.28 9.51 54.54
CA GLU A 109 33.52 10.28 54.61
C GLU A 109 33.43 11.50 55.54
N ARG A 110 32.29 12.20 55.53
CA ARG A 110 32.06 13.34 56.43
C ARG A 110 31.99 12.89 57.87
N ASP A 111 31.26 11.82 58.15
CA ASP A 111 31.10 11.27 59.50
C ASP A 111 32.44 10.75 60.04
N ALA A 112 33.26 10.11 59.19
CA ALA A 112 34.63 9.71 59.53
C ALA A 112 35.52 10.91 59.91
N ARG A 113 35.49 11.98 59.11
CA ARG A 113 36.23 13.23 59.40
C ARG A 113 35.80 13.88 60.71
N ILE A 114 34.49 13.91 60.99
CA ILE A 114 33.95 14.47 62.24
C ILE A 114 34.39 13.61 63.43
N ALA A 115 34.32 12.29 63.33
CA ALA A 115 34.76 11.36 64.37
C ALA A 115 36.25 11.52 64.68
N GLU A 116 37.10 11.66 63.67
CA GLU A 116 38.53 11.92 63.85
C GLU A 116 38.78 13.26 64.54
N LYS A 117 38.10 14.33 64.11
CA LYS A 117 38.22 15.66 64.75
C LYS A 117 37.78 15.62 66.21
N LYS A 118 36.75 14.84 66.56
CA LYS A 118 36.28 14.67 67.94
C LYS A 118 37.29 13.91 68.79
N LYS A 119 38.02 12.93 68.24
CA LYS A 119 39.10 12.21 68.96
C LYS A 119 40.32 13.08 69.26
N ARG A 120 40.52 14.17 68.49
CA ARG A 120 41.63 15.13 68.67
C ARG A 120 41.30 16.28 69.64
N ARG A 121 40.07 16.35 70.14
CA ARG A 121 39.61 17.34 71.13
C ARG A 121 39.46 16.66 72.49
#